data_AF-A0A1I0F377-F1
#
_entry.id   AF-A0A1I0F377-F1
#
_cell.length_a   1.000
_cell.length_b   1.000
_cell.length_c   1.000
_cell.angle_alpha   90.00
_cell.angle_beta   90.00
_cell.angle_gamma   90.00
#
_symmetry.space_group_name_H-M   'P 1'
#
loop_
_entity.id
_entity.type
_entity.pdbx_description
1 polymer ?
#
loop_
_entity_poly.entity_id
_entity_poly.type
_entity_poly.pdbx_seq_one_letter_code
_entity_poly.pdbx_strand_id
1 'polypeptide(L)'
;MREKSIYLLFSDTGTYLSRAINYCTKQSLNHVSIGFDSELKEVYSFGRINPRNPFSGGFVKEDIRGDFLERANCKIYTMQITESDYNKILTNIKEIEAEASNYKYNFIGLIGVLLQIEINRKNALFCSQFVATVLKDCKELCLEKPHCFVTPADIREQLGLQLIYQGKLGDYPDQLIAESDIKSDETLVPKQSFLLLVSKKVKQYVFR
;
A
#
# COMPACT_ATOMS: atom_id res chain seq x y z
N MET A 1 -20.91 15.40 -0.71
CA MET A 1 -19.88 15.24 -1.76
C MET A 1 -19.81 13.76 -2.08
N ARG A 2 -19.52 13.36 -3.33
CA ARG A 2 -19.33 11.93 -3.61
C ARG A 2 -18.02 11.48 -2.98
N GLU A 3 -18.07 10.33 -2.30
CA GLU A 3 -16.90 9.70 -1.69
C GLU A 3 -16.38 8.59 -2.62
N LYS A 4 -15.06 8.40 -2.60
CA LYS A 4 -14.34 7.36 -3.31
C LYS A 4 -13.35 6.72 -2.36
N SER A 5 -13.02 5.46 -2.58
CA SER A 5 -12.04 4.75 -1.76
C SER A 5 -10.70 4.66 -2.48
N ILE A 6 -9.62 4.87 -1.73
CA ILE A 6 -8.27 4.44 -2.12
C ILE A 6 -7.85 3.25 -1.27
N TYR A 7 -6.86 2.52 -1.76
CA TYR A 7 -6.32 1.34 -1.10
C TYR A 7 -4.81 1.50 -0.96
N LEU A 8 -4.28 1.25 0.23
CA LEU A 8 -2.85 1.24 0.49
C LEU A 8 -2.41 -0.19 0.81
N LEU A 9 -1.59 -0.74 -0.07
CA LEU A 9 -1.02 -2.07 0.06
C LEU A 9 0.38 -1.95 0.66
N PHE A 10 0.57 -2.52 1.84
CA PHE A 10 1.87 -2.64 2.48
C PHE A 10 2.35 -4.07 2.36
N SER A 11 3.55 -4.31 1.82
CA SER A 11 4.05 -5.67 1.56
C SER A 11 5.53 -5.86 1.87
N ASP A 12 5.90 -7.10 2.16
CA ASP A 12 7.30 -7.53 2.32
C ASP A 12 7.85 -8.06 0.99
N THR A 13 8.47 -7.19 0.19
CA THR A 13 9.02 -7.56 -1.13
C THR A 13 10.45 -8.12 -1.08
N GLY A 14 10.98 -8.46 0.09
CA GLY A 14 12.23 -9.25 0.24
C GLY A 14 13.48 -8.75 -0.51
N THR A 15 13.53 -7.50 -0.99
CA THR A 15 14.70 -6.95 -1.69
C THR A 15 15.90 -6.86 -0.75
N TYR A 16 17.11 -7.03 -1.27
CA TYR A 16 18.34 -6.77 -0.51
C TYR A 16 18.37 -5.37 0.12
N LEU A 17 17.78 -4.37 -0.55
CA LEU A 17 17.64 -3.02 -0.03
C LEU A 17 16.61 -2.92 1.10
N SER A 18 15.44 -3.55 0.95
CA SER A 18 14.48 -3.70 2.06
C SER A 18 15.13 -4.43 3.23
N ARG A 19 15.95 -5.46 3.01
CA ARG A 19 16.66 -6.17 4.07
C ARG A 19 17.70 -5.28 4.78
N ALA A 20 18.42 -4.44 4.05
CA ALA A 20 19.38 -3.50 4.62
C ALA A 20 18.70 -2.40 5.44
N ILE A 21 17.59 -1.84 4.94
CA ILE A 21 16.76 -0.89 5.70
C ILE A 21 16.13 -1.59 6.90
N ASN A 22 15.58 -2.80 6.75
CA ASN A 22 14.96 -3.59 7.82
C ASN A 22 15.93 -3.90 8.95
N TYR A 23 17.20 -4.16 8.63
CA TYR A 23 18.21 -4.37 9.66
C TYR A 23 18.39 -3.13 10.54
N CYS A 24 18.27 -1.95 9.94
CA CYS A 24 18.38 -0.67 10.64
C CYS A 24 17.07 -0.21 11.30
N THR A 25 15.90 -0.41 10.67
CA THR A 25 14.60 0.10 11.15
C THR A 25 13.82 -0.93 11.97
N LYS A 26 14.16 -2.23 11.87
CA LYS A 26 13.42 -3.37 12.47
C LYS A 26 11.93 -3.41 12.13
N GLN A 27 11.51 -2.72 11.07
CA GLN A 27 10.11 -2.67 10.66
C GLN A 27 9.83 -3.71 9.55
N SER A 28 8.65 -4.32 9.58
CA SER A 28 8.10 -5.17 8.51
C SER A 28 7.08 -4.38 7.68
N LEU A 29 6.82 -4.85 6.47
CA LEU A 29 5.94 -4.24 5.46
C LEU A 29 6.50 -2.91 4.94
N ASN A 30 7.69 -3.00 4.35
CA ASN A 30 8.53 -1.86 3.98
C ASN A 30 8.34 -1.39 2.55
N HIS A 31 7.48 -2.08 1.80
CA HIS A 31 6.99 -1.60 0.53
C HIS A 31 5.57 -1.08 0.71
N VAL A 32 5.26 0.03 0.06
CA VAL A 32 3.92 0.62 0.03
C VAL A 32 3.54 0.95 -1.40
N SER A 33 2.32 0.58 -1.77
CA SER A 33 1.70 0.84 -3.06
C SER A 33 0.31 1.46 -2.85
N ILE A 34 -0.17 2.21 -3.83
CA ILE A 34 -1.50 2.84 -3.82
C ILE A 34 -2.37 2.24 -4.92
N GLY A 35 -3.60 1.89 -4.60
CA GLY A 35 -4.59 1.36 -5.53
C GLY A 35 -5.92 2.11 -5.45
N PHE A 36 -6.74 1.91 -6.48
CA PHE A 36 -7.97 2.69 -6.71
C PHE A 36 -9.24 1.85 -6.80
N ASP A 37 -9.12 0.53 -6.63
CA ASP A 37 -10.22 -0.42 -6.64
C ASP A 37 -10.01 -1.50 -5.57
N SER A 38 -11.11 -2.05 -5.05
CA SER A 38 -11.07 -3.07 -4.00
C SER A 38 -10.39 -4.36 -4.46
N GLU A 39 -10.45 -4.67 -5.74
CA GLU A 39 -9.84 -5.86 -6.34
C GLU A 39 -8.33 -5.69 -6.59
N LEU A 40 -7.78 -4.50 -6.31
CA LEU A 40 -6.39 -4.13 -6.53
C LEU A 40 -5.93 -4.41 -7.98
N LYS A 41 -6.79 -4.14 -8.96
CA LYS A 41 -6.45 -4.23 -10.40
C LYS A 41 -5.51 -3.12 -10.82
N GLU A 42 -5.74 -1.91 -10.30
CA GLU A 42 -4.96 -0.71 -10.61
C GLU A 42 -4.14 -0.31 -9.39
N VAL A 43 -2.92 -0.85 -9.28
CA VAL A 43 -1.99 -0.59 -8.17
C VAL A 43 -0.69 0.01 -8.69
N TYR A 44 -0.23 1.07 -8.03
CA TYR A 44 0.91 1.89 -8.43
C TYR A 44 1.94 1.98 -7.32
N SER A 45 3.22 1.92 -7.66
CA SER A 45 4.31 2.08 -6.69
C SER A 45 5.58 2.65 -7.34
N PHE A 46 6.56 2.95 -6.48
CA PHE A 46 7.96 3.05 -6.90
C PHE A 46 8.73 1.85 -6.36
N GLY A 47 9.29 1.06 -7.26
CA GLY A 47 9.88 -0.22 -6.93
C GLY A 47 10.82 -0.74 -8.00
N ARG A 48 11.07 -2.05 -7.97
CA ARG A 48 11.85 -2.71 -9.02
C ARG A 48 11.00 -2.87 -10.26
N ILE A 49 11.49 -2.42 -11.40
CA ILE A 49 10.85 -2.63 -12.71
C ILE A 49 11.10 -4.06 -13.20
N ASN A 50 12.33 -4.56 -13.02
CA ASN A 50 12.66 -5.96 -13.33
C ASN A 50 12.94 -6.72 -12.02
N PRO A 51 12.13 -7.74 -11.66
CA PRO A 51 12.34 -8.54 -10.47
C PRO A 51 13.72 -9.18 -10.36
N ARG A 52 14.36 -9.50 -11.51
CA ARG A 52 15.69 -10.12 -11.59
C ARG A 52 16.84 -9.13 -11.41
N ASN A 53 16.61 -7.82 -11.59
CA ASN A 53 17.66 -6.80 -11.43
C ASN A 53 17.32 -5.87 -10.25
N PRO A 54 18.03 -5.98 -9.11
CA PRO A 54 17.73 -5.20 -7.92
C PRO A 54 17.98 -3.70 -8.08
N PHE A 55 18.73 -3.27 -9.10
CA PHE A 55 19.06 -1.86 -9.36
C PHE A 55 18.18 -1.21 -10.43
N SER A 56 17.35 -1.99 -11.14
CA SER A 56 16.35 -1.44 -12.06
C SER A 56 15.12 -1.00 -11.28
N GLY A 57 15.06 0.26 -10.87
CA GLY A 57 13.91 0.77 -10.14
C GLY A 57 13.41 2.12 -10.64
N GLY A 58 12.11 2.31 -10.52
CA GLY A 58 11.37 3.47 -11.00
C GLY A 58 9.87 3.28 -10.73
N PHE A 59 9.03 3.96 -11.51
CA PHE A 59 7.58 3.83 -11.45
C PHE A 59 7.12 2.46 -11.95
N VAL A 60 6.18 1.84 -11.24
CA VAL A 60 5.68 0.49 -11.53
C VAL A 60 4.16 0.46 -11.38
N LYS A 61 3.48 -0.18 -12.34
CA LYS A 61 2.14 -0.72 -12.14
C LYS A 61 2.29 -2.14 -11.62
N GLU A 62 1.87 -2.37 -10.39
CA GLU A 62 2.11 -3.62 -9.68
C GLU A 62 1.16 -4.70 -10.21
N ASP A 63 1.73 -5.84 -10.58
CA ASP A 63 0.95 -7.06 -10.79
C ASP A 63 0.87 -7.82 -9.47
N ILE A 64 -0.20 -7.55 -8.71
CA ILE A 64 -0.43 -8.20 -7.42
C ILE A 64 -0.65 -9.72 -7.53
N ARG A 65 -1.00 -10.22 -8.72
CA ARG A 65 -1.22 -11.64 -9.02
C ARG A 65 0.03 -12.32 -9.58
N GLY A 66 1.10 -11.56 -9.80
CA GLY A 66 2.37 -12.12 -10.26
C GLY A 66 3.07 -12.91 -9.14
N ASP A 67 3.78 -13.97 -9.54
CA ASP A 67 4.51 -14.91 -8.66
C ASP A 67 5.36 -14.23 -7.56
N PHE A 68 5.84 -13.03 -7.85
CA PHE A 68 6.71 -12.27 -6.96
C PHE A 68 5.97 -11.71 -5.74
N LEU A 69 4.76 -11.16 -5.96
CA LEU A 69 3.98 -10.50 -4.93
C LEU A 69 2.98 -11.45 -4.25
N GLU A 70 2.52 -12.48 -4.95
CA GLU A 70 1.56 -13.48 -4.45
C GLU A 70 1.96 -14.06 -3.09
N ARG A 71 3.25 -14.38 -2.90
CA ARG A 71 3.77 -14.99 -1.67
C ARG A 71 4.15 -13.99 -0.57
N ALA A 72 4.08 -12.69 -0.86
CA ALA A 72 4.44 -11.65 0.09
C ALA A 72 3.44 -11.57 1.23
N ASN A 73 3.92 -11.38 2.45
CA ASN A 73 3.06 -10.96 3.55
C ASN A 73 2.62 -9.52 3.27
N CYS A 74 1.34 -9.23 3.47
CA CYS A 74 0.80 -7.91 3.25
C CYS A 74 -0.22 -7.48 4.31
N LYS A 75 -0.45 -6.17 4.35
CA LYS A 75 -1.63 -5.54 4.94
C LYS A 75 -2.24 -4.60 3.91
N ILE A 76 -3.55 -4.64 3.75
CA ILE A 76 -4.28 -3.74 2.86
C ILE A 76 -5.16 -2.86 3.72
N TYR A 77 -5.02 -1.56 3.54
CA TYR A 77 -5.84 -0.54 4.18
C TYR A 77 -6.70 0.15 3.14
N THR A 78 -7.89 0.59 3.53
CA THR A 78 -8.73 1.47 2.73
C THR A 78 -8.98 2.79 3.45
N MET A 79 -9.23 3.84 2.69
CA MET A 79 -9.65 5.15 3.19
C MET A 79 -10.65 5.75 2.21
N GLN A 80 -11.75 6.27 2.76
CA GLN A 80 -12.68 7.10 2.00
C GLN A 80 -12.15 8.52 1.92
N ILE A 81 -12.13 9.08 0.71
CA ILE A 81 -11.71 10.44 0.41
C ILE A 81 -12.75 11.11 -0.48
N THR A 82 -12.68 12.43 -0.59
CA THR A 82 -13.57 13.13 -1.53
C THR A 82 -13.23 12.77 -2.98
N GLU A 83 -14.24 12.81 -3.85
CA GLU A 83 -14.00 12.67 -5.30
C GLU A 83 -12.99 13.69 -5.84
N SER A 84 -12.90 14.88 -5.23
CA SER A 84 -11.91 15.89 -5.61
C SER A 84 -10.49 15.41 -5.30
N ASP A 85 -10.25 14.89 -4.11
CA ASP A 85 -8.91 14.44 -3.70
C ASP A 85 -8.50 13.17 -4.45
N TYR A 86 -9.45 12.26 -4.66
CA TYR A 86 -9.25 11.10 -5.54
C TYR A 86 -8.73 11.51 -6.92
N ASN A 87 -9.36 12.49 -7.57
CA ASN A 87 -8.96 12.96 -8.88
C ASN A 87 -7.58 13.63 -8.88
N LYS A 88 -7.24 14.39 -7.82
CA LYS A 88 -5.89 14.98 -7.69
C LYS A 88 -4.81 13.91 -7.57
N ILE A 89 -5.04 12.88 -6.74
CA ILE A 89 -4.07 11.78 -6.58
C ILE A 89 -3.87 11.08 -7.92
N LEU A 90 -4.95 10.78 -8.64
CA LEU A 90 -4.88 10.16 -9.96
C LEU A 90 -4.13 11.03 -10.98
N THR A 91 -4.36 12.35 -10.97
CA THR A 91 -3.60 13.29 -11.82
C THR A 91 -2.11 13.27 -11.47
N ASN A 92 -1.75 13.35 -10.19
CA ASN A 92 -0.35 13.29 -9.74
C ASN A 92 0.33 11.99 -10.20
N ILE A 93 -0.37 10.84 -10.14
CA ILE A 93 0.15 9.57 -10.64
C ILE A 93 0.36 9.61 -12.15
N LYS A 94 -0.61 10.11 -12.91
CA LYS A 94 -0.52 10.20 -14.38
C LYS A 94 0.60 11.11 -14.85
N GLU A 95 0.87 12.21 -14.14
CA GLU A 95 2.01 13.10 -14.42
C GLU A 95 3.34 12.36 -14.24
N ILE A 96 3.47 11.57 -13.17
CA ILE A 96 4.66 10.76 -12.92
C ILE A 96 4.78 9.63 -13.94
N GLU A 97 3.66 8.98 -14.29
CA GLU A 97 3.60 7.91 -15.28
C GLU A 97 4.02 8.38 -16.67
N ALA A 98 3.55 9.56 -17.11
CA ALA A 98 3.90 10.14 -18.40
C ALA A 98 5.42 10.35 -18.56
N GLU A 99 6.10 10.61 -17.45
CA GLU A 99 7.54 10.83 -17.38
C GLU A 99 8.30 9.61 -16.79
N ALA A 100 7.67 8.43 -16.71
CA ALA A 100 8.20 7.28 -15.98
C ALA A 100 9.62 6.87 -16.40
N SER A 101 9.98 7.03 -17.68
CA SER A 101 11.33 6.76 -18.21
C SER A 101 12.41 7.70 -17.65
N ASN A 102 12.02 8.90 -17.22
CA ASN A 102 12.90 9.89 -16.61
C ASN A 102 13.04 9.68 -15.09
N TYR A 103 12.16 8.88 -14.48
CA TYR A 103 12.19 8.56 -13.06
C TYR A 103 13.09 7.37 -12.73
N LYS A 104 13.82 7.49 -11.62
CA LYS A 104 14.68 6.43 -11.09
C LYS A 104 14.37 6.15 -9.63
N TYR A 105 14.81 5.00 -9.14
CA TYR A 105 14.70 4.70 -7.72
C TYR A 105 15.73 5.48 -6.88
N ASN A 106 15.29 6.08 -5.77
CA ASN A 106 16.12 6.93 -4.92
C ASN A 106 16.87 6.14 -3.83
N PHE A 107 17.84 5.31 -4.22
CA PHE A 107 18.67 4.54 -3.29
C PHE A 107 19.45 5.44 -2.30
N ILE A 108 19.98 6.56 -2.76
CA ILE A 108 20.74 7.50 -1.92
C ILE A 108 19.80 8.17 -0.90
N GLY A 109 18.57 8.49 -1.29
CA GLY A 109 17.56 9.04 -0.38
C GLY A 109 17.28 8.15 0.82
N LEU A 110 17.33 6.83 0.65
CA LEU A 110 17.15 5.88 1.77
C LEU A 110 18.28 5.95 2.80
N ILE A 111 19.51 6.23 2.36
CA ILE A 111 20.63 6.52 3.27
C ILE A 111 20.36 7.86 3.97
N GLY A 112 19.83 8.85 3.26
CA GLY A 112 19.37 10.12 3.83
C GLY A 112 18.34 9.92 4.95
N VAL A 113 17.34 9.05 4.75
CA VAL A 113 16.37 8.68 5.80
C VAL A 113 17.07 8.10 7.03
N LEU A 114 18.02 7.18 6.83
CA LEU A 114 18.73 6.54 7.94
C LEU A 114 19.60 7.52 8.74
N LEU A 115 20.27 8.44 8.05
CA LEU A 115 21.15 9.43 8.66
C LEU A 115 20.43 10.73 9.06
N GLN A 116 19.12 10.83 8.82
CA GLN A 116 18.33 12.06 9.00
C GLN A 116 18.91 13.26 8.22
N ILE A 117 19.42 13.00 7.01
CA ILE A 117 19.94 14.00 6.08
C ILE A 117 18.95 14.18 4.94
N GLU A 118 18.55 15.42 4.69
CA GLU A 118 17.62 15.75 3.62
C GLU A 118 18.33 15.62 2.26
N ILE A 119 17.94 14.59 1.50
CA ILE A 119 18.47 14.32 0.16
C ILE A 119 17.33 14.38 -0.85
N ASN A 120 17.22 15.53 -1.50
CA ASN A 120 16.26 15.76 -2.57
C ASN A 120 16.92 15.50 -3.93
N ARG A 121 16.41 14.50 -4.66
CA ARG A 121 16.85 14.18 -6.01
C ARG A 121 15.70 14.39 -6.98
N LYS A 122 15.94 15.19 -8.03
CA LYS A 122 14.98 15.37 -9.10
C LYS A 122 14.74 14.03 -9.81
N ASN A 123 13.47 13.74 -10.08
CA ASN A 123 13.00 12.52 -10.74
C ASN A 123 13.54 11.23 -10.09
N ALA A 124 13.75 11.22 -8.77
CA ALA A 124 14.08 9.99 -8.06
C ALA A 124 13.27 9.86 -6.78
N LEU A 125 12.52 8.77 -6.67
CA LEU A 125 11.64 8.48 -5.53
C LEU A 125 11.87 7.05 -5.04
N PHE A 126 11.61 6.79 -3.77
CA PHE A 126 11.37 5.45 -3.23
C PHE A 126 9.88 5.28 -2.91
N CYS A 127 9.43 4.06 -2.58
CA CYS A 127 8.01 3.70 -2.48
C CYS A 127 7.17 4.66 -1.62
N SER A 128 7.58 4.93 -0.37
CA SER A 128 6.85 5.83 0.52
C SER A 128 6.98 7.30 0.15
N GLN A 129 8.10 7.73 -0.42
CA GLN A 129 8.25 9.08 -0.97
C GLN A 129 7.30 9.30 -2.16
N PHE A 130 7.11 8.29 -3.01
CA PHE A 130 6.15 8.32 -4.11
C PHE A 130 4.71 8.45 -3.58
N VAL A 131 4.31 7.59 -2.64
CA VAL A 131 2.97 7.64 -2.04
C VAL A 131 2.72 9.01 -1.37
N ALA A 132 3.70 9.53 -0.63
CA ALA A 132 3.62 10.88 -0.07
C ALA A 132 3.48 11.96 -1.15
N THR A 133 4.21 11.84 -2.25
CA THR A 133 4.19 12.81 -3.35
C THR A 133 2.84 12.84 -4.06
N VAL A 134 2.20 11.70 -4.29
CA VAL A 134 0.89 11.66 -4.97
C VAL A 134 -0.26 12.08 -4.07
N LEU A 135 -0.09 11.91 -2.75
CA LEU A 135 -1.04 12.33 -1.71
C LEU A 135 -0.89 13.80 -1.28
N LYS A 136 0.11 14.54 -1.79
CA LYS A 136 0.49 15.88 -1.30
C LYS A 136 -0.66 16.91 -1.21
N ASP A 137 -1.67 16.78 -2.10
CA ASP A 137 -2.81 17.71 -2.18
C ASP A 137 -4.11 17.12 -1.61
N CYS A 138 -4.02 15.93 -1.01
CA CYS A 138 -5.12 15.24 -0.34
C CYS A 138 -5.31 15.84 1.05
N LYS A 139 -6.52 16.35 1.35
CA LYS A 139 -6.78 17.01 2.63
C LYS A 139 -7.02 16.02 3.76
N GLU A 140 -7.51 14.83 3.43
CA GLU A 140 -7.83 13.76 4.38
C GLU A 140 -6.58 13.02 4.87
N LEU A 141 -5.46 13.11 4.12
CA LEU A 141 -4.20 12.43 4.45
C LEU A 141 -3.04 13.43 4.36
N CYS A 142 -2.78 14.13 5.46
CA CYS A 142 -1.72 15.12 5.55
C CYS A 142 -0.49 14.55 6.27
N LEU A 143 0.61 14.40 5.52
CA LEU A 143 1.90 13.99 6.09
C LEU A 143 2.67 15.25 6.51
N GLU A 144 2.88 15.44 7.81
CA GLU A 144 3.51 16.66 8.36
C GLU A 144 5.01 16.79 8.06
N LYS A 145 5.63 15.74 7.54
CA LYS A 145 7.08 15.67 7.34
C LYS A 145 7.48 15.77 5.87
N PRO A 146 8.72 16.23 5.58
CA PRO A 146 9.24 16.24 4.22
C PRO A 146 9.13 14.85 3.57
N HIS A 147 8.69 14.81 2.31
CA HIS A 147 8.42 13.53 1.62
C HIS A 147 9.66 12.62 1.57
N CYS A 148 10.86 13.20 1.47
CA CYS A 148 12.13 12.48 1.48
C CYS A 148 12.42 11.74 2.80
N PHE A 149 11.67 12.03 3.86
CA PHE A 149 11.74 11.34 5.15
C PHE A 149 10.51 10.47 5.43
N VAL A 150 9.52 10.41 4.53
CA VAL A 150 8.33 9.59 4.73
C VAL A 150 8.67 8.11 4.65
N THR A 151 8.31 7.33 5.67
CA THR A 151 8.45 5.87 5.69
C THR A 151 7.06 5.23 5.52
N PRO A 152 6.99 3.94 5.14
CA PRO A 152 5.72 3.22 5.10
C PRO A 152 4.99 3.23 6.45
N ALA A 153 5.70 3.21 7.58
CA ALA A 153 5.07 3.22 8.90
C ALA A 153 4.28 4.50 9.15
N ASP A 154 4.82 5.67 8.79
CA ASP A 154 4.15 6.95 9.03
C ASP A 154 2.88 7.10 8.19
N ILE A 155 2.87 6.51 6.99
CA ILE A 155 1.68 6.44 6.15
C ILE A 155 0.64 5.52 6.82
N ARG A 156 1.06 4.34 7.30
CA ARG A 156 0.18 3.36 7.94
C ARG A 156 -0.45 3.86 9.25
N GLU A 157 0.21 4.80 9.92
CA GLU A 157 -0.26 5.40 11.18
C GLU A 157 -1.21 6.59 10.97
N GLN A 158 -1.50 6.98 9.73
CA GLN A 158 -2.45 8.06 9.43
C GLN A 158 -3.88 7.71 9.89
N LEU A 159 -4.55 8.70 10.47
CA LEU A 159 -5.94 8.59 10.88
C LEU A 159 -6.86 8.34 9.67
N GLY A 160 -7.88 7.51 9.84
CA GLY A 160 -8.85 7.20 8.80
C GLY A 160 -8.49 6.01 7.90
N LEU A 161 -7.28 5.44 8.02
CA LEU A 161 -6.95 4.16 7.40
C LEU A 161 -7.62 3.00 8.14
N GLN A 162 -8.42 2.22 7.42
CA GLN A 162 -9.08 1.03 7.93
C GLN A 162 -8.40 -0.23 7.36
N LEU A 163 -7.90 -1.10 8.23
CA LEU A 163 -7.34 -2.39 7.82
C LEU A 163 -8.47 -3.29 7.31
N ILE A 164 -8.39 -3.72 6.05
CA ILE A 164 -9.36 -4.63 5.44
C ILE A 164 -8.82 -6.04 5.24
N TYR A 165 -7.49 -6.18 5.18
CA TYR A 165 -6.86 -7.49 4.98
C TYR A 165 -5.46 -7.56 5.61
N GLN A 166 -5.12 -8.72 6.15
CA GLN A 166 -3.77 -9.06 6.59
C GLN A 166 -3.52 -10.55 6.33
N GLY A 167 -2.48 -10.87 5.56
CA GLY A 167 -2.17 -12.24 5.20
C GLY A 167 -1.17 -12.34 4.06
N LYS A 168 -1.27 -13.42 3.25
CA LYS A 168 -0.54 -13.52 1.98
C LYS A 168 -1.31 -12.76 0.91
N LEU A 169 -0.62 -12.00 0.08
CA LEU A 169 -1.30 -11.20 -0.94
C LEU A 169 -2.05 -12.06 -1.97
N GLY A 170 -1.53 -13.24 -2.29
CA GLY A 170 -2.19 -14.20 -3.19
C GLY A 170 -3.57 -14.68 -2.72
N ASP A 171 -3.81 -14.70 -1.40
CA ASP A 171 -5.09 -15.18 -0.83
C ASP A 171 -6.16 -14.07 -0.77
N TYR A 172 -5.80 -12.80 -1.05
CA TYR A 172 -6.71 -11.66 -0.96
C TYR A 172 -7.92 -11.74 -1.93
N PRO A 173 -7.76 -12.14 -3.21
CA PRO A 173 -8.90 -12.27 -4.13
C PRO A 173 -9.97 -13.24 -3.63
N ASP A 174 -9.58 -14.36 -3.00
CA ASP A 174 -10.52 -15.36 -2.48
C ASP A 174 -11.37 -14.80 -1.33
N GLN A 175 -10.78 -13.90 -0.52
CA GLN A 175 -11.51 -13.24 0.56
C GLN A 175 -12.57 -12.24 0.04
N LEU A 176 -12.28 -11.53 -1.06
CA LEU A 176 -13.26 -10.65 -1.70
C LEU A 176 -14.48 -11.43 -2.22
N ILE A 177 -14.24 -12.61 -2.79
CA ILE A 177 -15.31 -13.50 -3.27
C ILE A 177 -16.17 -13.95 -2.09
N ALA A 178 -15.56 -14.45 -1.02
CA ALA A 178 -16.28 -14.90 0.17
C ALA A 178 -17.15 -13.80 0.79
N GLU A 179 -16.65 -12.55 0.88
CA GLU A 179 -17.43 -11.41 1.38
C GLU A 179 -18.57 -10.99 0.43
N SER A 180 -18.40 -11.16 -0.88
CA SER A 180 -19.44 -10.89 -1.87
C SER A 180 -20.57 -11.93 -1.84
N ASP A 181 -20.22 -13.21 -1.66
CA ASP A 181 -21.17 -14.32 -1.54
C ASP A 181 -22.02 -14.15 -0.28
N ILE A 182 -21.41 -13.82 0.86
CA ILE A 182 -22.11 -13.55 2.11
C ILE A 182 -23.08 -12.36 1.97
N LYS A 183 -22.67 -11.26 1.32
CA LYS A 183 -23.55 -10.09 1.12
C LYS A 183 -24.70 -10.37 0.14
N SER A 184 -24.53 -11.29 -0.80
CA SER A 184 -25.61 -11.71 -1.69
C SER A 184 -26.68 -12.54 -0.97
N ASP A 185 -26.26 -13.35 0.02
CA ASP A 185 -27.14 -14.22 0.80
C ASP A 185 -27.86 -13.47 1.95
N GLU A 186 -27.30 -12.37 2.45
CA GLU A 186 -27.89 -11.52 3.52
C GLU A 186 -29.01 -10.57 3.05
N THR A 187 -29.46 -10.62 1.79
CA THR A 187 -30.60 -9.78 1.33
C THR A 187 -31.98 -10.23 1.85
N LEU A 188 -32.03 -11.25 2.71
CA LEU A 188 -33.24 -11.67 3.42
C LEU A 188 -32.96 -11.77 4.93
N VAL A 189 -33.06 -10.65 5.68
CA VAL A 189 -33.56 -10.53 7.08
C VAL A 189 -33.25 -9.12 7.63
N PRO A 190 -34.14 -8.47 8.40
CA PRO A 190 -33.98 -7.06 8.78
C PRO A 190 -32.97 -6.85 9.91
N LYS A 191 -32.32 -5.67 9.87
CA LYS A 191 -31.36 -5.10 10.83
C LYS A 191 -31.72 -5.34 12.30
N GLN A 192 -30.89 -6.12 13.00
CA GLN A 192 -30.54 -5.90 14.41
C GLN A 192 -29.20 -6.59 14.74
N SER A 193 -28.20 -5.77 15.07
CA SER A 193 -26.96 -6.08 15.82
C SER A 193 -26.16 -7.34 15.45
N PHE A 194 -25.25 -7.22 14.47
CA PHE A 194 -24.29 -8.28 14.07
C PHE A 194 -22.92 -8.23 14.77
N LEU A 195 -22.76 -7.48 15.87
CA LEU A 195 -21.47 -7.37 16.58
C LEU A 195 -21.03 -8.61 17.40
N LEU A 196 -21.58 -9.80 17.16
CA LEU A 196 -21.28 -10.99 17.98
C LEU A 196 -20.73 -12.23 17.24
N LEU A 197 -20.39 -12.14 15.95
CA LEU A 197 -19.96 -13.32 15.18
C LEU A 197 -18.45 -13.49 14.95
N VAL A 198 -17.60 -12.72 15.64
CA VAL A 198 -16.14 -12.95 15.65
C VAL A 198 -15.69 -13.49 17.01
N SER A 199 -16.03 -14.75 17.34
CA SER A 199 -15.39 -15.45 18.49
C SER A 199 -15.45 -16.99 18.49
N LYS A 200 -15.88 -17.67 17.43
CA LYS A 200 -16.10 -19.14 17.50
C LYS A 200 -15.19 -20.05 16.66
N LYS A 201 -14.17 -19.54 15.95
CA LYS A 201 -13.30 -20.40 15.11
C LYS A 201 -11.80 -20.43 15.49
N VAL A 202 -11.43 -20.04 16.70
CA VAL A 202 -10.05 -20.21 17.21
C VAL A 202 -10.05 -20.85 18.60
N LYS A 203 -10.57 -22.07 18.72
CA LYS A 203 -10.29 -23.00 19.84
C LYS A 203 -10.50 -24.44 19.37
N GLN A 204 -9.61 -24.94 18.52
CA GLN A 204 -9.55 -26.39 18.29
C GLN A 204 -8.15 -26.95 18.01
N TYR A 205 -7.09 -26.23 18.39
CA TYR A 205 -5.72 -26.72 18.31
C TYR A 205 -4.92 -26.45 19.59
N VAL A 206 -5.38 -26.96 20.74
CA VAL A 206 -4.51 -27.39 21.85
C VAL A 206 -5.24 -28.52 22.59
N PHE A 207 -4.51 -29.60 22.90
CA PHE A 207 -4.90 -30.89 23.49
C PHE A 207 -5.11 -32.05 22.51
N ARG A 208 -3.98 -32.60 22.07
CA ARG A 208 -3.71 -34.04 22.18
C ARG A 208 -2.21 -34.26 22.39
#